data_AF-A0AAQ3N0D0-F1
#
_entry.id   AF-A0AAQ3N0D0-F1
#
_cell.length_a   1.000
_cell.length_b   1.000
_cell.length_c   1.000
_cell.angle_alpha   90.00
_cell.angle_beta   90.00
_cell.angle_gamma   90.00
#
_symmetry.space_group_name_H-M   'P 1'
#
loop_
_entity.id
_entity.type
_entity.pdbx_description
1 polymer ?
#
loop_
_entity_poly.entity_id
_entity_poly.type
_entity_poly.pdbx_seq_one_letter_code
_entity_poly.pdbx_strand_id
1 'polypeptide(L)'
;MAATGLLKRAAQRVPSSPAFKLAFIRAQASEAQAQQVEPKARDTTSLKTFQIYRWNPENPSKPELKDYQINLKECGPMVLDALIKIKNEIDPTLTFRRSCREGICGSCAMNIDGCNGLACLTKIPSASTASTITPLPHMFVIKDLVVDMTNFYNQYKSIEPWLKRKNPPPVPGKEILQSKRDREKLDGMYECILCACCSTSCPSYWWNPESYLGPAALLHANR
;
A
#
# COMPACT_ATOMS: atom_id res chain seq x y z
N MET A 1 -0.57 41.60 -64.22
CA MET A 1 -1.90 41.88 -63.61
C MET A 1 -1.81 41.57 -62.12
N ALA A 2 -2.20 42.55 -61.30
CA ALA A 2 -2.64 42.58 -59.89
C ALA A 2 -2.44 41.33 -59.00
N ALA A 3 -2.20 41.41 -57.69
CA ALA A 3 -1.89 42.47 -56.74
C ALA A 3 -1.47 41.77 -55.41
N THR A 4 -0.43 42.26 -54.76
CA THR A 4 0.09 41.77 -53.47
C THR A 4 -0.61 42.47 -52.30
N GLY A 5 -1.13 41.69 -51.35
CA GLY A 5 -1.76 42.17 -50.11
C GLY A 5 -0.76 42.28 -48.95
N LEU A 6 -0.85 43.42 -48.25
CA LEU A 6 -0.08 43.81 -47.07
C LEU A 6 -0.45 43.03 -45.80
N LEU A 7 0.52 42.82 -44.90
CA LEU A 7 0.36 42.98 -43.45
C LEU A 7 1.72 43.38 -42.82
N LYS A 8 1.76 44.59 -42.29
CA LYS A 8 2.95 45.28 -41.74
C LYS A 8 3.29 44.75 -40.34
N ARG A 9 4.55 44.36 -40.11
CA ARG A 9 5.16 44.22 -38.78
C ARG A 9 5.65 45.59 -38.31
N ALA A 10 5.19 46.04 -37.14
CA ALA A 10 5.71 47.22 -36.47
C ALA A 10 6.82 46.81 -35.48
N ALA A 11 8.02 47.31 -35.70
CA ALA A 11 9.12 47.34 -34.73
C ALA A 11 9.16 48.73 -34.10
N GLN A 12 9.18 48.83 -32.78
CA GLN A 12 9.49 50.09 -32.09
C GLN A 12 10.51 49.88 -30.97
N ARG A 13 11.38 50.89 -30.89
CA ARG A 13 12.70 50.95 -30.28
C ARG A 13 12.61 51.18 -28.77
N VAL A 14 13.61 50.66 -28.05
CA VAL A 14 13.88 50.92 -26.64
C VAL A 14 14.55 52.30 -26.49
N PRO A 15 14.07 53.18 -25.59
CA PRO A 15 14.85 54.30 -25.10
C PRO A 15 15.36 54.05 -23.67
N SER A 16 16.65 54.30 -23.48
CA SER A 16 17.35 54.39 -22.19
C SER A 16 16.97 55.67 -21.42
N SER A 17 16.77 55.58 -20.12
CA SER A 17 16.51 56.71 -19.21
C SER A 17 17.42 56.66 -17.96
N PRO A 18 17.71 57.79 -17.30
CA PRO A 18 18.94 57.99 -16.54
C PRO A 18 18.85 57.64 -15.04
N ALA A 19 20.03 57.51 -14.43
CA ALA A 19 20.28 57.17 -13.04
C ALA A 19 19.58 58.10 -12.04
N PHE A 20 18.79 57.52 -11.14
CA PHE A 20 18.27 58.19 -9.94
C PHE A 20 18.94 57.63 -8.67
N LYS A 21 19.38 58.56 -7.83
CA LYS A 21 20.23 58.37 -6.66
C LYS A 21 19.53 57.58 -5.54
N LEU A 22 20.29 56.69 -4.90
CA LEU A 22 19.96 56.03 -3.64
C LEU A 22 19.68 57.07 -2.54
N ALA A 23 18.54 56.94 -1.87
CA ALA A 23 18.30 57.50 -0.55
C ALA A 23 17.93 56.35 0.40
N PHE A 24 18.86 55.98 1.28
CA PHE A 24 18.61 55.05 2.37
C PHE A 24 17.75 55.74 3.43
N ILE A 25 16.49 55.32 3.58
CA ILE A 25 15.68 55.63 4.76
C ILE A 25 15.67 54.37 5.63
N ARG A 26 16.41 54.41 6.74
CA ARG A 26 16.35 53.40 7.81
C ARG A 26 14.99 53.51 8.49
N ALA A 27 14.05 52.65 8.12
CA ALA A 27 12.87 52.40 8.94
C ALA A 27 13.31 51.58 10.16
N GLN A 28 13.18 52.17 11.36
CA GLN A 28 13.42 51.48 12.61
C GLN A 28 12.34 50.42 12.81
N ALA A 29 12.76 49.16 12.94
CA ALA A 29 11.87 48.05 13.27
C ALA A 29 11.41 48.22 14.72
N SER A 30 10.12 48.45 14.92
CA SER A 30 9.46 48.41 16.23
C SER A 30 9.38 46.95 16.67
N GLU A 31 9.89 46.65 17.87
CA GLU A 31 9.81 45.34 18.51
C GLU A 31 8.34 44.98 18.77
N ALA A 32 7.77 44.16 17.88
CA ALA A 32 6.46 43.55 18.10
C ALA A 32 6.57 42.57 19.28
N GLN A 33 5.80 42.86 20.34
CA GLN A 33 5.67 42.04 21.54
C GLN A 33 5.35 40.58 21.16
N ALA A 34 6.27 39.67 21.50
CA ALA A 34 6.03 38.25 21.40
C ALA A 34 4.95 37.84 22.41
N GLN A 35 3.73 37.61 21.93
CA GLN A 35 2.69 36.94 22.72
C GLN A 35 3.16 35.54 23.05
N GLN A 36 3.31 35.26 24.34
CA GLN A 36 3.53 33.91 24.85
C GLN A 36 2.28 33.08 24.53
N VAL A 37 2.42 32.14 23.59
CA VAL A 37 1.41 31.11 23.35
C VAL A 37 1.54 30.10 24.48
N GLU A 38 0.60 30.12 25.42
CA GLU A 38 0.45 29.04 26.41
C GLU A 38 0.34 27.70 25.66
N PRO A 39 1.04 26.65 26.12
CA PRO A 39 0.93 25.34 25.49
C PRO A 39 -0.50 24.84 25.68
N LYS A 40 -1.26 24.84 24.59
CA LYS A 40 -2.58 24.22 24.50
C LYS A 40 -2.47 22.81 25.08
N ALA A 41 -3.22 22.54 26.14
CA ALA A 41 -3.24 21.25 26.80
C ALA A 41 -3.34 20.14 25.74
N ARG A 42 -2.35 19.25 25.70
CA ARG A 42 -2.32 18.14 24.75
C ARG A 42 -3.51 17.25 25.05
N ASP A 43 -4.42 17.23 24.08
CA ASP A 43 -5.68 16.48 24.08
C ASP A 43 -5.57 15.10 24.75
N THR A 44 -6.45 14.85 25.70
CA THR A 44 -6.48 13.66 26.54
C THR A 44 -6.81 12.43 25.69
N THR A 45 -5.83 11.52 25.55
CA THR A 45 -5.94 10.15 25.00
C THR A 45 -6.55 10.01 23.60
N SER A 46 -5.71 10.00 22.56
CA SER A 46 -6.07 9.53 21.21
C SER A 46 -6.15 7.99 21.19
N LEU A 47 -7.03 7.42 22.01
CA LEU A 47 -7.28 6.00 22.07
C LEU A 47 -8.09 5.57 20.84
N LYS A 48 -7.68 4.47 20.23
CA LYS A 48 -8.33 3.86 19.08
C LYS A 48 -8.63 2.41 19.41
N THR A 49 -9.86 1.98 19.14
CA THR A 49 -10.28 0.59 19.30
C THR A 49 -10.01 -0.19 18.02
N PHE A 50 -9.36 -1.34 18.16
CA PHE A 50 -9.19 -2.36 17.13
C PHE A 50 -10.00 -3.60 17.52
N GLN A 51 -10.92 -4.01 16.66
CA GLN A 51 -11.70 -5.23 16.83
C GLN A 51 -11.05 -6.33 15.99
N ILE A 52 -10.40 -7.29 16.63
CA ILE A 52 -9.57 -8.28 15.94
C ILE A 52 -10.21 -9.66 16.05
N TYR A 53 -10.32 -10.34 14.91
CA TYR A 53 -10.74 -11.73 14.84
C TYR A 53 -9.78 -12.64 15.64
N ARG A 54 -10.33 -13.41 16.57
CA ARG A 54 -9.62 -14.38 17.40
C ARG A 54 -10.18 -15.77 17.20
N TRP A 55 -9.29 -16.74 17.02
CA TRP A 55 -9.61 -18.16 17.01
C TRP A 55 -8.36 -18.99 17.28
N ASN A 56 -8.47 -20.00 18.14
CA ASN A 56 -7.36 -20.87 18.52
C ASN A 56 -7.70 -22.35 18.27
N PRO A 57 -6.92 -23.10 17.45
CA PRO A 57 -7.17 -24.52 17.23
C PRO A 57 -6.98 -25.39 18.48
N GLU A 58 -6.15 -24.96 19.44
CA GLU A 58 -5.86 -25.73 20.66
C GLU A 58 -7.01 -25.68 21.68
N ASN A 59 -7.84 -24.65 21.62
CA ASN A 59 -9.03 -24.51 22.45
C ASN A 59 -10.20 -24.07 21.54
N PRO A 60 -10.88 -25.03 20.88
CA PRO A 60 -11.80 -24.76 19.79
C PRO A 60 -13.12 -24.17 20.33
N SER A 61 -13.09 -22.87 20.65
CA SER A 61 -14.27 -22.05 20.85
C SER A 61 -14.73 -21.46 19.52
N LYS A 62 -15.94 -20.88 19.52
CA LYS A 62 -16.42 -20.11 18.38
C LYS A 62 -15.49 -18.91 18.16
N PRO A 63 -15.15 -18.56 16.90
CA PRO A 63 -14.42 -17.34 16.63
C PRO A 63 -15.14 -16.10 17.17
N GLU A 64 -14.37 -15.14 17.65
CA GLU A 64 -14.91 -13.90 18.22
C GLU A 64 -14.12 -12.69 17.74
N LEU A 65 -14.74 -11.50 17.85
CA LEU A 65 -14.03 -10.24 17.74
C LEU A 65 -13.65 -9.78 19.15
N LYS A 66 -12.35 -9.56 19.36
CA LYS A 66 -11.83 -9.04 20.62
C LYS A 66 -11.36 -7.60 20.43
N ASP A 67 -11.79 -6.74 21.34
CA ASP A 67 -11.45 -5.32 21.32
C ASP A 67 -10.10 -5.06 22.01
N TYR A 68 -9.29 -4.21 21.37
CA TYR A 68 -8.01 -3.71 21.89
C TYR A 68 -7.98 -2.20 21.77
N GLN A 69 -7.68 -1.51 22.87
CA GLN A 69 -7.51 -0.05 22.87
C GLN A 69 -6.03 0.31 22.78
N ILE A 70 -5.67 1.10 21.76
CA ILE A 70 -4.30 1.55 21.51
C ILE A 70 -4.22 3.07 21.55
N ASN A 71 -3.25 3.60 22.29
CA ASN A 71 -2.91 5.02 22.25
C ASN A 71 -2.12 5.32 20.96
N LEU A 72 -2.76 6.03 20.01
CA LEU A 72 -2.14 6.35 18.72
C LEU A 72 -0.92 7.28 18.80
N LYS A 73 -0.72 8.00 19.92
CA LYS A 73 0.51 8.81 20.14
C LYS A 73 1.75 7.94 20.38
N GLU A 74 1.55 6.70 20.82
CA GLU A 74 2.61 5.74 21.16
C GLU A 74 2.63 4.55 20.19
N CYS A 75 2.01 4.72 19.02
CA CYS A 75 1.90 3.70 17.98
C CYS A 75 2.37 4.29 16.65
N GLY A 76 3.00 3.46 15.82
CA GLY A 76 3.26 3.82 14.44
C GLY A 76 1.96 4.04 13.65
N PRO A 77 2.03 4.69 12.48
CA PRO A 77 0.86 5.11 11.74
C PRO A 77 0.14 3.98 11.01
N MET A 78 0.75 2.78 10.89
CA MET A 78 0.21 1.68 10.10
C MET A 78 -0.50 0.66 10.98
N VAL A 79 -1.48 -0.05 10.41
CA VAL A 79 -2.21 -1.13 11.10
C VAL A 79 -1.26 -2.21 11.61
N LEU A 80 -0.19 -2.52 10.88
CA LEU A 80 0.84 -3.46 11.34
C LEU A 80 1.53 -2.99 12.63
N ASP A 81 1.74 -1.69 12.81
CA ASP A 81 2.35 -1.16 14.04
C ASP A 81 1.43 -1.40 15.24
N ALA A 82 0.12 -1.19 15.06
CA ALA A 82 -0.88 -1.50 16.09
C ALA A 82 -0.91 -3.00 16.42
N LEU A 83 -0.91 -3.88 15.42
CA LEU A 83 -0.90 -5.33 15.64
C LEU A 83 0.35 -5.79 16.41
N ILE A 84 1.51 -5.24 16.08
CA ILE A 84 2.77 -5.53 16.77
C ILE A 84 2.75 -5.01 18.20
N LYS A 85 2.24 -3.79 18.42
CA LYS A 85 2.08 -3.22 19.77
C LYS A 85 1.15 -4.07 20.62
N ILE A 86 -0.02 -4.45 20.09
CA ILE A 86 -0.96 -5.36 20.77
C ILE A 86 -0.24 -6.66 21.14
N LYS A 87 0.46 -7.30 20.21
CA LYS A 87 1.16 -8.56 20.48
C LYS A 87 2.25 -8.42 21.54
N ASN A 88 3.05 -7.35 21.48
CA ASN A 88 4.21 -7.21 22.35
C ASN A 88 3.84 -6.75 23.77
N GLU A 89 2.81 -5.92 23.90
CA GLU A 89 2.54 -5.20 25.15
C GLU A 89 1.22 -5.61 25.83
N ILE A 90 0.26 -6.17 25.09
CA ILE A 90 -1.10 -6.42 25.59
C ILE A 90 -1.47 -7.91 25.57
N ASP A 91 -1.31 -8.56 24.42
CA ASP A 91 -1.74 -9.94 24.20
C ASP A 91 -0.73 -10.71 23.31
N PRO A 92 0.28 -11.35 23.94
CA PRO A 92 1.28 -12.15 23.22
C PRO A 92 0.72 -13.34 22.44
N THR A 93 -0.52 -13.76 22.70
CA THR A 93 -1.17 -14.88 22.01
C THR A 93 -1.66 -14.51 20.61
N LEU A 94 -1.84 -13.22 20.32
CA LEU A 94 -2.29 -12.74 19.01
C LEU A 94 -1.31 -13.18 17.91
N THR A 95 -1.83 -13.86 16.88
CA THR A 95 -1.02 -14.44 15.82
C THR A 95 -1.35 -13.84 14.44
N PHE A 96 -0.32 -13.39 13.72
CA PHE A 96 -0.42 -12.87 12.35
C PHE A 96 0.91 -13.04 11.62
N ARG A 97 0.87 -13.02 10.28
CA ARG A 97 2.09 -13.09 9.44
C ARG A 97 2.59 -11.68 9.09
N ARG A 98 3.91 -11.49 9.14
CA ARG A 98 4.61 -10.26 8.74
C ARG A 98 6.08 -10.54 8.42
N SER A 99 6.67 -9.73 7.55
CA SER A 99 8.12 -9.77 7.27
C SER A 99 8.68 -8.37 6.98
N CYS A 100 8.55 -7.87 5.74
CA CYS A 100 9.28 -6.69 5.24
C CYS A 100 8.95 -5.36 5.95
N ARG A 101 7.66 -4.99 6.02
CA ARG A 101 7.09 -3.69 6.46
C ARG A 101 6.99 -2.58 5.40
N GLU A 102 7.44 -2.82 4.18
CA GLU A 102 7.36 -1.88 3.06
C GLU A 102 6.46 -2.38 1.90
N GLY A 103 5.66 -3.41 2.15
CA GLY A 103 4.63 -3.89 1.22
C GLY A 103 5.12 -4.76 0.08
N ILE A 104 6.35 -5.29 0.13
CA ILE A 104 6.91 -6.09 -0.97
C ILE A 104 6.71 -7.61 -0.82
N CYS A 105 6.69 -8.14 0.40
CA CYS A 105 6.63 -9.59 0.62
C CYS A 105 5.22 -10.20 0.56
N GLY A 106 4.17 -9.38 0.60
CA GLY A 106 2.78 -9.84 0.63
C GLY A 106 2.30 -10.54 1.91
N SER A 107 3.17 -10.82 2.89
CA SER A 107 2.84 -11.70 4.02
C SER A 107 1.78 -11.19 5.01
N CYS A 108 1.58 -9.88 5.11
CA CYS A 108 0.63 -9.25 6.04
C CYS A 108 -0.71 -8.89 5.39
N ALA A 109 -1.10 -9.65 4.37
CA ALA A 109 -2.40 -9.54 3.74
C ALA A 109 -3.51 -9.98 4.71
N MET A 110 -4.51 -9.13 4.89
CA MET A 110 -5.68 -9.37 5.74
C MET A 110 -6.83 -8.44 5.31
N ASN A 111 -8.01 -8.63 5.88
CA ASN A 111 -9.14 -7.74 5.66
C ASN A 111 -9.18 -6.68 6.78
N ILE A 112 -9.14 -5.42 6.39
CA ILE A 112 -9.09 -4.25 7.27
C ILE A 112 -10.26 -3.35 6.90
N ASP A 113 -11.19 -3.15 7.82
CA ASP A 113 -12.40 -2.34 7.63
C ASP A 113 -13.21 -2.77 6.38
N GLY A 114 -13.31 -4.08 6.15
CA GLY A 114 -14.05 -4.67 5.04
C GLY A 114 -13.26 -4.80 3.73
N CYS A 115 -12.07 -4.19 3.65
CA CYS A 115 -11.24 -4.19 2.45
C CYS A 115 -9.96 -5.03 2.63
N ASN A 116 -9.62 -5.85 1.63
CA ASN A 116 -8.36 -6.59 1.65
C ASN A 116 -7.19 -5.65 1.39
N GLY A 117 -6.16 -5.71 2.22
CA GLY A 117 -4.99 -4.86 2.13
C GLY A 117 -3.78 -5.43 2.85
N LEU A 118 -2.64 -4.76 2.72
CA LEU A 118 -1.43 -5.09 3.45
C LEU A 118 -1.38 -4.24 4.72
N ALA A 119 -1.41 -4.87 5.89
CA ALA A 119 -1.40 -4.14 7.17
C ALA A 119 -0.22 -3.16 7.32
N CYS A 120 0.92 -3.44 6.68
CA CYS A 120 2.09 -2.55 6.69
C CYS A 120 1.95 -1.29 5.84
N LEU A 121 1.01 -1.26 4.89
CA LEU A 121 0.73 -0.09 4.04
C LEU A 121 -0.61 0.57 4.36
N THR A 122 -1.46 -0.09 5.13
CA THR A 122 -2.75 0.49 5.56
C THR A 122 -2.53 1.42 6.73
N LYS A 123 -2.74 2.72 6.50
CA LYS A 123 -2.71 3.74 7.56
C LYS A 123 -3.90 3.56 8.49
N ILE A 124 -3.67 3.77 9.78
CA ILE A 124 -4.73 3.83 10.79
C ILE A 124 -5.54 5.11 10.54
N PRO A 125 -6.86 5.03 10.34
CA PRO A 125 -7.68 6.21 10.12
C PRO A 125 -7.77 7.04 11.42
N SER A 126 -7.65 8.37 11.29
CA SER A 126 -7.77 9.31 12.41
C SER A 126 -9.19 9.40 13.00
N ALA A 127 -10.19 8.81 12.34
CA ALA A 127 -11.57 8.79 12.80
C ALA A 127 -11.73 7.96 14.08
N SER A 128 -12.74 8.31 14.90
CA SER A 128 -13.00 7.68 16.20
C SER A 128 -13.65 6.29 16.10
N THR A 129 -14.14 5.87 14.94
CA THR A 129 -14.79 4.56 14.75
C THR A 129 -13.81 3.42 15.02
N ALA A 130 -14.26 2.30 15.58
CA ALA A 130 -13.37 1.15 15.74
C ALA A 130 -12.91 0.63 14.37
N SER A 131 -11.66 0.17 14.27
CA SER A 131 -11.16 -0.52 13.07
C SER A 131 -11.26 -2.02 13.25
N THR A 132 -11.91 -2.71 12.30
CA THR A 132 -12.11 -4.16 12.33
C THR A 132 -11.04 -4.85 11.49
N ILE A 133 -10.36 -5.84 12.07
CA ILE A 133 -9.32 -6.62 11.41
C ILE A 133 -9.70 -8.10 11.44
N THR A 134 -9.85 -8.68 10.26
CA THR A 134 -10.21 -10.08 10.07
C THR A 134 -9.21 -10.76 9.12
N PRO A 135 -9.07 -12.11 9.16
CA PRO A 135 -8.27 -12.84 8.19
C PRO A 135 -8.76 -12.59 6.75
N LEU A 136 -7.95 -12.99 5.76
CA LEU A 136 -8.40 -12.94 4.37
C LEU A 136 -9.71 -13.75 4.18
N PRO A 137 -10.73 -13.19 3.50
CA PRO A 137 -12.04 -13.82 3.40
C PRO A 137 -12.00 -15.17 2.68
N HIS A 138 -12.91 -16.07 3.08
CA HIS A 138 -13.11 -17.38 2.45
C HIS A 138 -11.85 -18.25 2.34
N MET A 139 -10.94 -18.10 3.31
CA MET A 139 -9.82 -19.02 3.51
C MET A 139 -9.96 -19.75 4.84
N PHE A 140 -9.45 -20.98 4.93
CA PHE A 140 -9.39 -21.71 6.20
C PHE A 140 -8.42 -21.00 7.15
N VAL A 141 -8.89 -20.69 8.35
CA VAL A 141 -8.07 -20.03 9.38
C VAL A 141 -7.27 -21.08 10.13
N ILE A 142 -5.96 -20.87 10.25
CA ILE A 142 -5.05 -21.69 11.06
C ILE A 142 -5.05 -21.21 12.51
N LYS A 143 -4.98 -19.89 12.74
CA LYS A 143 -5.05 -19.25 14.05
C LYS A 143 -5.17 -17.73 13.89
N ASP A 144 -6.11 -17.10 14.59
CA ASP A 144 -6.34 -15.65 14.55
C ASP A 144 -6.36 -15.09 13.10
N LEU A 145 -5.37 -14.27 12.71
CA LEU A 145 -5.28 -13.64 11.40
C LEU A 145 -4.45 -14.46 10.38
N VAL A 146 -4.05 -15.68 10.74
CA VAL A 146 -3.27 -16.57 9.88
C VAL A 146 -4.18 -17.55 9.15
N VAL A 147 -4.13 -17.50 7.83
CA VAL A 147 -4.89 -18.38 6.93
C VAL A 147 -4.00 -19.45 6.29
N ASP A 148 -4.62 -20.55 5.88
CA ASP A 148 -4.00 -21.56 5.05
C ASP A 148 -3.92 -21.08 3.60
N MET A 149 -2.69 -21.01 3.07
CA MET A 149 -2.39 -20.55 1.72
C MET A 149 -2.13 -21.72 0.75
N THR A 150 -2.30 -22.96 1.19
CA THR A 150 -1.96 -24.16 0.42
C THR A 150 -2.68 -24.22 -0.92
N ASN A 151 -4.00 -24.00 -0.95
CA ASN A 151 -4.77 -23.99 -2.21
C ASN A 151 -4.27 -22.91 -3.17
N PHE A 152 -4.06 -21.68 -2.67
CA PHE A 152 -3.56 -20.56 -3.46
C PHE A 152 -2.22 -20.86 -4.13
N TYR A 153 -1.27 -21.44 -3.38
CA TYR A 153 0.03 -21.82 -3.94
C TYR A 153 -0.05 -23.03 -4.87
N ASN A 154 -0.94 -23.98 -4.62
CA ASN A 154 -1.15 -25.12 -5.51
C ASN A 154 -1.70 -24.68 -6.88
N GLN A 155 -2.62 -23.71 -6.92
CA GLN A 155 -3.11 -23.13 -8.17
C GLN A 155 -2.04 -22.31 -8.90
N TYR A 156 -1.21 -21.56 -8.16
CA TYR A 156 -0.05 -20.90 -8.76
C TYR A 156 0.94 -21.92 -9.34
N LYS A 157 1.13 -23.06 -8.69
CA LYS A 157 1.99 -24.13 -9.20
C LYS A 157 1.40 -24.80 -10.46
N SER A 158 0.07 -24.96 -10.55
CA SER A 158 -0.58 -25.67 -11.66
C SER A 158 -0.48 -24.96 -13.00
N ILE A 159 -0.25 -23.64 -13.00
CA ILE A 159 0.01 -22.87 -14.25
C ILE A 159 1.45 -22.99 -14.75
N GLU A 160 2.29 -23.75 -14.04
CA GLU A 160 3.69 -24.00 -14.37
C GLU A 160 4.50 -22.70 -14.64
N PRO A 161 4.66 -21.81 -13.64
CA PRO A 161 5.10 -20.42 -13.81
C PRO A 161 6.63 -20.31 -13.97
N TRP A 162 7.17 -20.97 -14.98
CA TRP A 162 8.58 -20.93 -15.38
C TRP A 162 8.71 -20.83 -16.90
N LEU A 163 9.85 -20.33 -17.37
CA LEU A 163 10.10 -20.16 -18.79
C LEU A 163 10.22 -21.52 -19.48
N LYS A 164 9.29 -21.84 -20.38
CA LYS A 164 9.31 -23.05 -21.20
C LYS A 164 9.85 -22.72 -22.59
N ARG A 165 10.83 -23.49 -23.07
CA ARG A 165 11.43 -23.33 -24.41
C ARG A 165 11.40 -24.65 -25.16
N LYS A 166 11.12 -24.60 -26.45
CA LYS A 166 11.23 -25.75 -27.36
C LYS A 166 12.67 -26.01 -27.80
N ASN A 167 13.48 -24.96 -27.93
CA ASN A 167 14.84 -25.01 -28.47
C ASN A 167 15.86 -24.53 -27.43
N PRO A 168 17.11 -25.04 -27.47
CA PRO A 168 18.20 -24.56 -26.62
C PRO A 168 18.57 -23.09 -26.92
N PRO A 169 19.34 -22.41 -26.05
CA PRO A 169 19.90 -21.09 -26.35
C PRO A 169 20.68 -21.11 -27.68
N PRO A 170 20.54 -20.09 -28.55
CA PRO A 170 21.29 -20.03 -29.81
C PRO A 170 22.80 -20.07 -29.61
N VAL A 171 23.29 -19.48 -28.51
CA VAL A 171 24.69 -19.51 -28.10
C VAL A 171 24.78 -20.01 -26.65
N PRO A 172 25.48 -21.12 -26.38
CA PRO A 172 25.69 -21.60 -25.01
C PRO A 172 26.37 -20.55 -24.14
N GLY A 173 25.88 -20.38 -22.90
CA GLY A 173 26.45 -19.44 -21.92
C GLY A 173 26.14 -17.97 -22.16
N LYS A 174 25.31 -17.63 -23.16
CA LYS A 174 24.85 -16.26 -23.44
C LYS A 174 23.39 -16.06 -23.07
N GLU A 175 23.04 -14.81 -22.80
CA GLU A 175 21.67 -14.36 -22.57
C GLU A 175 20.79 -14.56 -23.82
N ILE A 176 19.47 -14.64 -23.58
CA ILE A 176 18.47 -14.64 -24.64
C ILE A 176 18.05 -13.20 -24.87
N LEU A 177 18.27 -12.69 -26.08
CA LEU A 177 17.91 -11.31 -26.41
C LEU A 177 16.39 -11.14 -26.46
N GLN A 178 15.90 -10.11 -25.77
CA GLN A 178 14.50 -9.65 -25.81
C GLN A 178 14.50 -8.16 -26.14
N SER A 179 13.59 -7.72 -27.01
CA SER A 179 13.45 -6.29 -27.31
C SER A 179 12.86 -5.54 -26.11
N LYS A 180 13.19 -4.25 -25.94
CA LYS A 180 12.60 -3.42 -24.88
C LYS A 180 11.07 -3.42 -24.96
N ARG A 181 10.53 -3.26 -26.17
CA ARG A 181 9.09 -3.31 -26.45
C ARG A 181 8.43 -4.62 -26.02
N ASP A 182 9.11 -5.76 -26.16
CA ASP A 182 8.56 -7.05 -25.71
C ASP A 182 8.71 -7.24 -24.20
N ARG A 183 9.78 -6.72 -23.59
CA ARG A 183 9.97 -6.73 -22.13
C ARG A 183 8.90 -5.89 -21.43
N GLU A 184 8.57 -4.72 -21.97
CA GLU A 184 7.54 -3.80 -21.45
C GLU A 184 6.16 -4.45 -21.36
N LYS A 185 5.86 -5.47 -22.18
CA LYS A 185 4.59 -6.23 -22.09
C LYS A 185 4.41 -6.96 -20.76
N LEU A 186 5.48 -7.19 -20.01
CA LEU A 186 5.42 -7.86 -18.71
C LEU A 186 5.09 -6.89 -17.56
N ASP A 187 5.24 -5.59 -17.79
CA ASP A 187 5.03 -4.55 -16.78
C ASP A 187 3.55 -4.52 -16.37
N GLY A 188 3.31 -4.35 -15.07
CA GLY A 188 2.01 -4.51 -14.43
C GLY A 188 1.65 -5.95 -14.04
N MET A 189 2.40 -6.96 -14.48
CA MET A 189 2.17 -8.37 -14.15
C MET A 189 3.27 -8.97 -13.28
N TYR A 190 4.55 -8.68 -13.59
CA TYR A 190 5.67 -9.28 -12.86
C TYR A 190 5.81 -8.75 -11.43
N GLU A 191 5.19 -7.60 -11.14
CA GLU A 191 5.15 -6.91 -9.86
C GLU A 191 4.22 -7.58 -8.85
N CYS A 192 3.44 -8.58 -9.26
CA CYS A 192 2.61 -9.36 -8.35
C CYS A 192 3.46 -10.02 -7.25
N ILE A 193 3.14 -9.71 -6.00
CA ILE A 193 3.84 -10.20 -4.80
C ILE A 193 3.17 -11.43 -4.15
N LEU A 194 2.21 -12.05 -4.84
CA LEU A 194 1.50 -13.26 -4.38
C LEU A 194 0.86 -13.11 -2.97
N CYS A 195 0.29 -11.93 -2.65
CA CYS A 195 -0.34 -11.67 -1.35
C CYS A 195 -1.76 -12.24 -1.20
N ALA A 196 -2.35 -12.78 -2.26
CA ALA A 196 -3.72 -13.29 -2.34
C ALA A 196 -4.87 -12.28 -2.08
N CYS A 197 -4.62 -10.99 -1.82
CA CYS A 197 -5.68 -9.98 -1.61
C CYS A 197 -6.73 -9.98 -2.73
N CYS A 198 -6.29 -10.05 -4.00
CA CYS A 198 -7.18 -10.02 -5.17
C CYS A 198 -8.04 -11.28 -5.30
N SER A 199 -7.50 -12.45 -4.95
CA SER A 199 -8.23 -13.71 -5.08
C SER A 199 -9.27 -13.82 -3.96
N THR A 200 -8.89 -13.41 -2.76
CA THR A 200 -9.75 -13.40 -1.58
C THR A 200 -10.68 -12.20 -1.51
N SER A 201 -10.66 -11.28 -2.49
CA SER A 201 -11.69 -10.26 -2.69
C SER A 201 -12.70 -10.64 -3.77
N CYS A 202 -12.51 -11.78 -4.46
CA CYS A 202 -13.31 -12.17 -5.61
C CYS A 202 -14.42 -13.16 -5.18
N PRO A 203 -15.72 -12.79 -5.29
CA PRO A 203 -16.80 -13.69 -4.93
C PRO A 203 -16.80 -15.00 -5.73
N SER A 204 -16.41 -14.98 -7.00
CA SER A 204 -16.30 -16.23 -7.79
C SER A 204 -15.27 -17.20 -7.21
N TYR A 205 -14.20 -16.67 -6.60
CA TYR A 205 -13.18 -17.48 -5.93
C TYR A 205 -13.68 -17.96 -4.56
N TRP A 206 -14.51 -17.19 -3.87
CA TRP A 206 -15.14 -17.61 -2.62
C TRP A 206 -16.04 -18.82 -2.79
N TRP A 207 -16.82 -18.84 -3.88
CA TRP A 207 -17.78 -19.90 -4.14
C TRP A 207 -17.15 -21.17 -4.72
N ASN A 208 -16.13 -21.01 -5.57
CA ASN A 208 -15.52 -22.15 -6.29
C ASN A 208 -13.99 -22.11 -6.27
N PRO A 209 -13.33 -22.08 -5.10
CA PRO A 209 -11.88 -21.92 -5.00
C PRO A 209 -11.10 -23.14 -5.54
N GLU A 210 -11.75 -24.29 -5.70
CA GLU A 210 -11.11 -25.50 -6.24
C GLU A 210 -11.07 -25.51 -7.78
N SER A 211 -12.07 -24.92 -8.43
CA SER A 211 -12.21 -24.93 -9.89
C SER A 211 -11.78 -23.61 -10.54
N TYR A 212 -12.06 -22.48 -9.90
CA TYR A 212 -11.67 -21.17 -10.40
C TYR A 212 -10.28 -20.81 -9.86
N LEU A 213 -9.31 -20.67 -10.78
CA LEU A 213 -7.90 -20.37 -10.46
C LEU A 213 -7.70 -19.02 -9.74
N GLY A 214 -8.64 -18.09 -9.89
CA GLY A 214 -8.55 -16.78 -9.29
C GLY A 214 -7.65 -15.80 -10.06
N PRO A 215 -7.78 -14.49 -9.77
CA PRO A 215 -7.09 -13.44 -10.50
C PRO A 215 -5.56 -13.52 -10.41
N ALA A 216 -5.00 -13.98 -9.28
CA ALA A 216 -3.54 -14.05 -9.14
C ALA A 216 -2.92 -15.11 -10.08
N ALA A 217 -3.46 -16.33 -10.08
CA ALA A 217 -2.97 -17.39 -10.95
C ALA A 217 -3.21 -17.04 -12.43
N LEU A 218 -4.37 -16.45 -12.77
CA LEU A 218 -4.63 -16.01 -14.14
C LEU A 218 -3.69 -14.88 -14.61
N LEU A 219 -3.35 -13.93 -13.74
CA LEU A 219 -2.34 -12.91 -14.02
C LEU A 219 -0.97 -13.56 -14.30
N HIS A 220 -0.55 -14.50 -13.46
CA HIS A 220 0.73 -15.19 -13.62
C HIS A 220 0.77 -16.13 -14.82
N ALA A 221 -0.37 -16.67 -15.26
CA ALA A 221 -0.45 -17.46 -16.49
C ALA A 221 -0.32 -16.59 -17.75
N ASN A 222 -0.72 -15.32 -17.67
CA ASN A 222 -0.60 -14.36 -18.76
C ASN A 222 0.79 -13.67 -18.81
N ARG A 223 1.53 -13.69 -17.70
CA ARG A 223 2.86 -13.08 -17.56
C ARG A 223 3.94 -13.86 -18.31
#